data_AF-A0A949KZI5-F1
#
_entry.id   AF-A0A949KZI5-F1
#
_cell.length_a   1.000
_cell.length_b   1.000
_cell.length_c   1.000
_cell.angle_alpha   90.00
_cell.angle_beta   90.00
_cell.angle_gamma   90.00
#
_symmetry.space_group_name_H-M   'P 1'
#
loop_
_entity.id
_entity.type
_entity.pdbx_description
1 polymer ?
#
loop_
_entity_poly.entity_id
_entity_poly.type
_entity_poly.pdbx_seq_one_letter_code
_entity_poly.pdbx_strand_id
1 'polypeptide(L)'
;MSFSSTVKNEVCHQPIETTCCILAELSALVRTTGLISLKGNDQISLDFSTENAALARRIYSLLKKRYNMPASVKVSKGRKLKR
;
A
#
# COMPACT_ATOMS: atom_id res chain seq x y z
N MET A 1 4.82 -13.15 14.87
CA MET A 1 5.69 -11.98 14.67
C MET A 1 6.98 -12.48 14.07
N SER A 2 7.33 -12.03 12.86
CA SER A 2 8.62 -12.38 12.22
C SER A 2 9.56 -11.18 12.25
N PHE A 3 10.87 -11.41 12.22
CA PHE A 3 11.88 -10.34 12.11
C PHE A 3 11.60 -9.40 10.93
N SER A 4 11.15 -9.95 9.79
CA SER A 4 10.77 -9.14 8.63
C SER A 4 9.59 -8.21 8.90
N SER A 5 8.64 -8.59 9.76
CA SER A 5 7.49 -7.73 10.11
C SER A 5 7.89 -6.55 11.00
N THR A 6 8.88 -6.71 11.88
CA THR A 6 9.38 -5.62 12.74
C THR A 6 10.17 -4.60 11.91
N VAL A 7 11.09 -5.08 11.06
CA VAL A 7 11.88 -4.20 10.17
C VAL A 7 10.96 -3.40 9.23
N LYS A 8 9.97 -4.06 8.62
CA LYS A 8 9.00 -3.35 7.75
C LYS A 8 8.22 -2.26 8.51
N ASN A 9 7.89 -2.49 9.78
CA ASN A 9 7.20 -1.49 10.60
C ASN A 9 8.05 -0.25 10.85
N GLU A 10 9.32 -0.44 11.19
CA GLU A 10 10.26 0.66 11.44
C GLU A 10 10.44 1.53 10.19
N VAL A 11 10.69 0.91 9.03
CA VAL A 11 10.85 1.61 7.75
C VAL A 11 9.61 2.45 7.40
N CYS A 12 8.41 1.92 7.65
CA CYS A 12 7.16 2.64 7.34
C CYS A 12 6.96 3.92 8.19
N HIS A 13 7.64 4.05 9.33
CA HIS A 13 7.56 5.23 10.19
C HIS A 13 8.55 6.34 9.82
N GLN A 14 9.53 6.04 8.96
CA GLN A 14 10.54 7.02 8.57
C GLN A 14 9.90 8.17 7.75
N PRO A 15 10.15 9.45 8.06
CA PRO A 15 9.51 10.56 7.35
C PRO A 15 9.95 10.64 5.88
N ILE A 16 9.01 10.95 4.98
CA ILE A 16 9.32 11.29 3.59
C ILE A 16 8.73 12.65 3.27
N GLU A 17 9.62 13.57 2.89
CA GLU A 17 9.26 14.96 2.66
C GLU A 17 9.42 15.36 1.19
N THR A 18 10.37 14.77 0.48
CA THR A 18 10.64 15.12 -0.92
C THR A 18 9.66 14.44 -1.88
N THR A 19 9.11 15.23 -2.81
CA THR A 19 8.11 14.78 -3.78
C THR A 19 8.62 13.70 -4.73
N CYS A 20 9.90 13.75 -5.10
CA CYS A 20 10.55 12.73 -5.92
C CYS A 20 10.59 11.36 -5.22
N CYS A 21 10.90 11.34 -3.92
CA CYS A 21 10.94 10.11 -3.14
C CYS A 21 9.55 9.52 -2.91
N ILE A 22 8.52 10.37 -2.71
CA ILE A 22 7.13 9.90 -2.61
C ILE A 22 6.71 9.17 -3.90
N LEU A 23 7.04 9.74 -5.07
CA LEU A 23 6.69 9.14 -6.34
C LEU A 23 7.47 7.83 -6.57
N ALA A 24 8.77 7.83 -6.29
CA ALA A 24 9.60 6.64 -6.37
C ALA A 24 9.07 5.51 -5.48
N GLU A 25 8.73 5.81 -4.23
CA GLU A 25 8.19 4.83 -3.28
C GLU A 25 6.81 4.31 -3.72
N LEU A 26 5.90 5.19 -4.14
CA LEU A 26 4.61 4.77 -4.69
C LEU A 26 4.78 3.87 -5.91
N SER A 27 5.70 4.21 -6.82
CA SER A 27 5.97 3.38 -8.02
C SER A 27 6.49 1.98 -7.65
N ALA A 28 7.36 1.90 -6.64
CA ALA A 28 7.88 0.64 -6.12
C ALA A 28 6.77 -0.18 -5.43
N LEU A 29 5.90 0.47 -4.66
CA LEU A 29 4.77 -0.18 -3.98
C LEU A 29 3.73 -0.70 -4.98
N VAL A 30 3.43 0.06 -6.03
CA VAL A 30 2.58 -0.40 -7.14
C VAL A 30 3.21 -1.62 -7.82
N ARG A 31 4.52 -1.61 -8.07
CA ARG A 31 5.19 -2.75 -8.73
C ARG A 31 5.26 -4.01 -7.87
N THR A 32 5.39 -3.87 -6.56
CA THR A 32 5.62 -5.01 -5.65
C THR A 32 4.33 -5.57 -5.05
N THR A 33 3.36 -4.71 -4.77
CA THR A 33 2.14 -5.06 -4.02
C THR A 33 0.85 -4.59 -4.69
N GLY A 34 0.97 -3.77 -5.75
CA GLY A 34 -0.16 -3.28 -6.51
C GLY A 34 -0.71 -4.34 -7.45
N LEU A 35 -2.04 -4.46 -7.45
CA LEU A 35 -2.80 -5.23 -8.40
C LEU A 35 -3.59 -4.24 -9.27
N ILE A 36 -3.25 -4.20 -10.56
CA ILE A 36 -3.99 -3.41 -11.55
C ILE A 36 -5.03 -4.32 -12.17
N SER A 37 -6.30 -4.04 -11.92
CA SER A 37 -7.43 -4.73 -12.55
C SER A 37 -8.06 -3.81 -13.60
N LEU A 38 -8.09 -4.28 -14.84
CA LEU A 38 -8.77 -3.62 -15.94
C LEU A 38 -10.21 -4.14 -15.96
N LYS A 39 -11.15 -3.33 -15.50
CA LYS A 39 -12.58 -3.62 -15.63
C LYS A 39 -13.03 -3.10 -17.00
N GLY A 40 -13.97 -3.81 -17.64
CA GLY A 40 -14.59 -3.34 -18.88
C GLY A 40 -15.19 -1.92 -18.72
N ASN A 41 -15.45 -1.24 -19.84
CA ASN A 41 -15.80 0.18 -19.90
C ASN A 41 -14.69 1.15 -19.45
N ASP A 42 -13.43 0.87 -19.79
CA ASP A 42 -12.30 1.80 -19.57
C ASP A 42 -12.05 2.13 -18.08
N GLN A 43 -12.49 1.24 -17.19
CA GLN A 43 -12.34 1.41 -15.74
C GLN A 43 -11.10 0.68 -15.26
N ILE A 44 -10.14 1.44 -14.71
CA ILE A 44 -8.93 0.90 -14.10
C ILE A 44 -9.09 0.95 -12.58
N SER A 45 -8.88 -0.18 -11.90
CA SER A 45 -8.79 -0.22 -10.45
C SER A 45 -7.41 -0.68 -9.99
N LEU A 46 -6.84 0.04 -9.03
CA LEU A 46 -5.55 -0.28 -8.40
C LEU A 46 -5.81 -0.69 -6.95
N ASP A 47 -5.54 -1.96 -6.65
CA ASP A 47 -5.73 -2.53 -5.33
C ASP A 47 -4.37 -2.87 -4.69
N PHE A 48 -4.23 -2.64 -3.38
CA PHE A 48 -3.03 -3.02 -2.63
C PHE A 48 -3.39 -4.07 -1.59
N SER A 49 -2.72 -5.23 -1.63
CA SER A 49 -2.91 -6.30 -0.65
C SER A 49 -1.64 -6.47 0.19
N THR A 50 -1.73 -6.25 1.49
CA THR A 50 -0.60 -6.43 2.41
C THR A 50 -1.06 -6.96 3.75
N GLU A 51 -0.25 -7.85 4.31
CA GLU A 51 -0.38 -8.36 5.69
C GLU A 51 0.14 -7.37 6.73
N ASN A 52 0.92 -6.35 6.32
CA ASN A 52 1.46 -5.36 7.23
C ASN A 52 0.60 -4.08 7.27
N ALA A 53 -0.04 -3.84 8.42
CA ALA A 53 -0.85 -2.65 8.66
C ALA A 53 -0.06 -1.31 8.65
N ALA A 54 1.24 -1.31 8.94
CA ALA A 54 2.06 -0.11 8.84
C ALA A 54 2.28 0.29 7.37
N LEU A 55 2.49 -0.71 6.50
CA LEU A 55 2.67 -0.50 5.07
C LEU A 55 1.37 -0.02 4.41
N ALA A 56 0.22 -0.56 4.81
CA ALA A 56 -1.09 -0.07 4.35
C ALA A 56 -1.32 1.41 4.70
N ARG A 57 -1.01 1.81 5.95
CA ARG A 57 -1.08 3.21 6.40
C ARG A 57 -0.12 4.11 5.63
N ARG A 58 1.09 3.62 5.35
CA ARG A 58 2.11 4.32 4.57
C ARG A 58 1.62 4.63 3.15
N ILE A 59 1.12 3.63 2.43
CA ILE A 59 0.53 3.80 1.08
C ILE A 59 -0.57 4.86 1.12
N TYR A 60 -1.50 4.76 2.07
CA TYR A 60 -2.61 5.69 2.20
C TYR A 60 -2.13 7.14 2.43
N SER A 61 -1.18 7.34 3.35
CA SER A 61 -0.62 8.67 3.63
C SER A 61 0.14 9.25 2.43
N LEU A 62 0.90 8.44 1.69
CA LEU A 62 1.62 8.89 0.49
C LEU A 62 0.65 9.28 -0.63
N LEU A 63 -0.41 8.48 -0.87
CA LEU A 63 -1.45 8.79 -1.84
C LEU A 63 -2.19 10.08 -1.49
N LYS A 64 -2.55 10.24 -0.21
CA LYS A 64 -3.21 11.47 0.29
C LYS A 64 -2.30 12.69 0.12
N LYS A 65 -1.01 12.58 0.46
CA LYS A 65 -0.04 13.68 0.38
C LYS A 65 0.24 14.13 -1.07
N ARG A 66 0.25 13.19 -2.03
CA ARG A 66 0.58 13.51 -3.43
C ARG A 66 -0.64 13.85 -4.29
N TYR A 67 -1.74 13.10 -4.16
CA TYR A 67 -2.86 13.17 -5.09
C TYR A 67 -4.14 13.74 -4.47
N ASN A 68 -4.16 13.97 -3.15
CA ASN A 68 -5.33 14.42 -2.39
C ASN A 68 -6.63 13.67 -2.73
N MET A 69 -6.50 12.40 -3.16
CA MET A 69 -7.58 11.60 -3.70
C MET A 69 -8.24 10.78 -2.59
N PRO A 70 -9.57 10.61 -2.59
CA PRO A 70 -10.25 9.71 -1.68
C PRO A 70 -9.88 8.25 -2.00
N ALA A 71 -8.93 7.69 -1.26
CA ALA A 71 -8.61 6.26 -1.30
C ALA A 71 -9.50 5.50 -0.31
N SER A 72 -10.24 4.48 -0.77
CA SER A 72 -11.03 3.62 0.11
C SER A 72 -10.16 2.50 0.68
N VAL A 73 -9.97 2.47 2.00
CA VAL A 73 -9.24 1.39 2.69
C VAL A 73 -10.23 0.32 3.13
N LYS A 74 -10.04 -0.92 2.67
CA LYS A 74 -10.84 -2.07 3.09
C LYS A 74 -9.96 -3.07 3.84
N VAL A 75 -10.35 -3.42 5.06
CA VAL A 75 -9.69 -4.47 5.85
C VAL A 75 -10.47 -5.77 5.67
N SER A 76 -9.81 -6.79 5.14
CA SER A 76 -10.37 -8.14 5.04
C SER A 76 -9.59 -9.09 5.94
N LYS A 77 -10.28 -9.91 6.75
CA LYS A 77 -9.62 -10.97 7.53
C LYS A 77 -9.20 -12.07 6.56
N GLY A 78 -7.90 -12.32 6.44
CA GLY A 78 -7.37 -13.45 5.69
C GLY A 78 -8.03 -14.76 6.14
N ARG A 79 -8.49 -15.57 5.18
CA ARG A 79 -9.06 -16.89 5.45
C ARG A 79 -7.95 -17.76 6.05
N LYS A 80 -7.97 -17.99 7.37
CA LYS A 80 -7.16 -19.05 7.97
C LYS A 80 -7.64 -20.35 7.33
N LEU A 81 -6.82 -20.98 6.50
CA LEU A 81 -7.03 -22.37 6.11
C LEU A 81 -7.01 -23.17 7.42
N LYS A 82 -8.19 -23.66 7.83
CA LYS A 82 -8.27 -24.69 8.86
C LYS A 82 -7.55 -25.91 8.30
N ARG A 83 -6.50 -26.37 8.98
CA ARG A 83 -6.05 -27.75 8.86
C ARG A 83 -7.05 -28.65 9.56
#